data_AF-A0A6L8CBX8-F1
#
_entry.id   AF-A0A6L8CBX8-F1
#
_cell.length_a   1.000
_cell.length_b   1.000
_cell.length_c   1.000
_cell.angle_alpha   90.00
_cell.angle_beta   90.00
_cell.angle_gamma   90.00
#
_symmetry.space_group_name_H-M   'P 1'
#
loop_
_entity.id
_entity.type
_entity.pdbx_description
1 polymer ?
#
loop_
_entity_poly.entity_id
_entity_poly.type
_entity_poly.pdbx_seq_one_letter_code
_entity_poly.pdbx_strand_id
1 'polypeptide(L)'
;MKNSWDIDPLRHYVQEAALRSFTPYSGLPRAALVLMSDGAWACGVRIENASYSLVIPALSSALVSTASIGRKDIVAILFSGPVKQEEKIAILQTVTPSLDQLDKDFFGTPGCTYRIGNQLTVGKQFSKPIDPNTGIRLARHAAEYADIPESNFPVGAIAVTDELQYFQGANIEYPDWTRILCAERAAIATAMSAGASTIRSIYVSCPKSTAASPCGACRQVLYEVAPESDVWFDRGNQAPKCFRTKDLLPEAFRLTNPHRASP
;
A
#
# COMPACT_ATOMS: atom_id res chain seq x y z
N MET A 1 19.20 -32.12 2.48
CA MET A 1 18.98 -31.51 1.16
C MET A 1 18.23 -30.21 1.40
N LYS A 2 18.87 -29.05 1.23
CA LYS A 2 18.17 -27.75 1.29
C LYS A 2 17.28 -27.72 0.05
N ASN A 3 15.96 -27.66 0.20
CA ASN A 3 15.10 -27.28 -0.91
C ASN A 3 15.61 -25.91 -1.38
N SER A 4 16.28 -25.87 -2.53
CA SER A 4 16.79 -24.62 -3.09
C SER A 4 15.60 -23.84 -3.60
N TRP A 5 15.45 -22.60 -3.14
CA TRP A 5 14.49 -21.68 -3.69
C TRP A 5 14.85 -21.39 -5.16
N ASP A 6 14.06 -21.91 -6.09
CA ASP A 6 13.89 -21.40 -7.44
C ASP A 6 12.90 -20.21 -7.41
N ILE A 7 13.44 -18.99 -7.24
CA ILE A 7 12.69 -17.73 -7.20
C ILE A 7 12.87 -16.91 -8.48
N ASP A 8 13.73 -17.36 -9.39
CA ASP A 8 14.08 -16.65 -10.62
C ASP A 8 12.86 -16.29 -11.49
N PRO A 9 11.81 -17.14 -11.61
CA PRO A 9 10.59 -16.77 -12.32
C PRO A 9 9.89 -15.52 -11.77
N LEU A 10 10.11 -15.16 -10.50
CA LEU A 10 9.50 -13.98 -9.87
C LEU A 10 10.33 -12.69 -10.01
N ARG A 11 11.61 -12.77 -10.40
CA ARG A 11 12.49 -11.60 -10.51
C ARG A 11 12.01 -10.60 -11.56
N HIS A 12 11.53 -11.09 -12.70
CA HIS A 12 10.99 -10.22 -13.74
C HIS A 12 9.78 -9.42 -13.24
N TYR A 13 8.86 -10.04 -12.50
CA TYR A 13 7.66 -9.35 -11.98
C TYR A 13 8.00 -8.25 -10.98
N VAL A 14 8.98 -8.45 -10.09
CA VAL A 14 9.39 -7.40 -9.15
C VAL A 14 10.16 -6.27 -9.85
N GLN A 15 10.93 -6.57 -10.90
CA GLN A 15 11.60 -5.55 -11.71
C GLN A 15 10.59 -4.70 -12.48
N GLU A 16 9.62 -5.31 -13.15
CA GLU A 16 8.52 -4.62 -13.84
C GLU A 16 7.68 -3.77 -12.88
N ALA A 17 7.37 -4.29 -11.68
CA ALA A 17 6.65 -3.53 -10.68
C ALA A 17 7.40 -2.26 -10.25
N ALA A 18 8.74 -2.27 -10.22
CA ALA A 18 9.53 -1.11 -9.83
C ALA A 18 9.28 0.09 -10.75
N LEU A 19 8.96 -0.12 -12.03
CA LEU A 19 8.63 0.94 -12.99
C LEU A 19 7.36 1.73 -12.61
N ARG A 20 6.52 1.18 -11.72
CA ARG A 20 5.31 1.84 -11.20
C ARG A 20 5.58 2.68 -9.95
N SER A 21 6.84 2.74 -9.48
CA SER A 21 7.21 3.57 -8.34
C SER A 21 6.96 5.04 -8.63
N PHE A 22 6.40 5.76 -7.67
CA PHE A 22 6.31 7.22 -7.73
C PHE A 22 7.48 7.80 -6.98
N THR A 23 8.58 8.05 -7.70
CA THR A 23 9.83 8.55 -7.14
C THR A 23 10.27 9.85 -7.82
N PRO A 24 9.43 10.90 -7.83
CA PRO A 24 9.75 12.14 -8.52
C PRO A 24 10.93 12.90 -7.89
N TYR A 25 11.32 12.59 -6.65
CA TYR A 25 12.36 13.31 -5.94
C TYR A 25 13.71 12.63 -6.04
N SER A 26 13.78 11.34 -5.74
CA SER A 26 15.05 10.61 -5.80
C SER A 26 15.38 10.07 -7.19
N GLY A 27 14.37 9.82 -8.03
CA GLY A 27 14.55 9.08 -9.28
C GLY A 27 14.95 7.61 -9.07
N LEU A 28 14.80 7.07 -7.86
CA LEU A 28 15.23 5.71 -7.49
C LEU A 28 14.04 4.77 -7.31
N PRO A 29 13.52 4.16 -8.39
CA PRO A 29 12.42 3.20 -8.32
C PRO A 29 12.82 1.97 -7.50
N ARG A 30 11.85 1.41 -6.77
CA ARG A 30 12.07 0.23 -5.93
C ARG A 30 10.77 -0.53 -5.78
N ALA A 31 10.83 -1.85 -5.94
CA ALA A 31 9.73 -2.74 -5.63
C ALA A 31 10.15 -3.90 -4.73
N ALA A 32 9.17 -4.46 -4.04
CA ALA A 32 9.28 -5.68 -3.27
C ALA A 32 8.11 -6.58 -3.66
N LEU A 33 8.35 -7.89 -3.73
CA LEU A 33 7.37 -8.92 -3.93
C LEU A 33 7.32 -9.76 -2.66
N VAL A 34 6.11 -10.04 -2.18
CA VAL A 34 5.88 -10.96 -1.08
C VAL A 34 5.22 -12.24 -1.63
N LEU A 35 5.72 -13.39 -1.20
CA LEU A 35 5.18 -14.71 -1.54
C LEU A 35 4.53 -15.31 -0.30
N MET A 36 3.31 -15.78 -0.48
CA MET A 36 2.52 -16.40 0.59
C MET A 36 2.65 -17.92 0.61
N SER A 37 2.25 -18.53 1.72
CA SER A 37 2.37 -19.97 1.98
C SER A 37 1.63 -20.86 0.97
N ASP A 38 0.55 -20.36 0.37
CA ASP A 38 -0.21 -21.05 -0.69
C ASP A 38 0.39 -20.90 -2.09
N GLY A 39 1.45 -20.09 -2.22
CA GLY A 39 2.16 -19.76 -3.45
C GLY A 39 1.64 -18.52 -4.18
N ALA A 40 0.54 -17.90 -3.74
CA ALA A 40 0.15 -16.61 -4.30
C ALA A 40 1.16 -15.53 -3.93
N TRP A 41 1.26 -14.48 -4.75
CA TRP A 41 2.24 -13.41 -4.55
C TRP A 41 1.68 -12.03 -4.89
N ALA A 42 2.23 -10.98 -4.30
CA ALA A 42 1.87 -9.59 -4.60
C ALA A 42 3.11 -8.69 -4.59
N CYS A 43 3.06 -7.61 -5.36
CA CYS A 43 4.11 -6.59 -5.34
C CYS A 43 3.67 -5.35 -4.55
N GLY A 44 4.67 -4.65 -4.03
CA GLY A 44 4.59 -3.31 -3.47
C GLY A 44 5.63 -2.41 -4.12
N VAL A 45 5.33 -1.12 -4.23
CA VAL A 45 6.21 -0.14 -4.89
C VAL A 45 6.53 1.02 -3.98
N ARG A 46 7.67 1.67 -4.24
CA ARG A 46 8.07 2.88 -3.51
C ARG A 46 7.24 4.08 -3.95
N ILE A 47 6.72 4.82 -2.98
CA ILE A 47 5.95 6.05 -3.22
C ILE A 47 6.56 7.15 -2.37
N GLU A 48 7.12 8.15 -3.02
CA GLU A 48 7.69 9.33 -2.38
C GLU A 48 6.67 10.45 -2.30
N ASN A 49 6.95 11.40 -1.43
CA ASN A 49 6.24 12.67 -1.35
C ASN A 49 7.22 13.73 -0.81
N ALA A 50 6.86 15.00 -0.96
CA ALA A 50 7.67 16.15 -0.55
C ALA A 50 7.98 16.17 0.95
N SER A 51 7.19 15.47 1.76
CA SER A 51 7.49 15.19 3.17
C SER A 51 8.26 13.88 3.29
N TYR A 52 9.58 13.92 3.04
CA TYR A 52 10.45 12.74 2.89
C TYR A 52 10.30 11.65 3.96
N SER A 53 10.05 12.00 5.22
CA SER A 53 9.83 11.04 6.31
C SER A 53 8.57 10.18 6.13
N LEU A 54 7.70 10.53 5.20
CA LEU A 54 6.44 9.87 4.90
C LEU A 54 6.50 9.01 3.63
N VAL A 55 7.68 8.80 3.05
CA VAL A 55 7.87 7.86 1.93
C VAL A 55 7.30 6.50 2.33
N ILE A 56 6.54 5.89 1.43
CA ILE A 56 6.05 4.52 1.60
C ILE A 56 7.11 3.59 0.97
N PRO A 57 7.85 2.81 1.76
CA PRO A 57 8.81 1.85 1.22
C PRO A 57 8.10 0.73 0.48
N ALA A 58 8.78 0.16 -0.51
CA ALA A 58 8.22 -0.91 -1.35
C ALA A 58 7.79 -2.14 -0.53
N LEU A 59 8.58 -2.54 0.47
CA LEU A 59 8.20 -3.63 1.37
C LEU A 59 6.92 -3.30 2.15
N SER A 60 6.85 -2.13 2.77
CA SER A 60 5.65 -1.73 3.51
C SER A 60 4.43 -1.66 2.61
N SER A 61 4.56 -1.15 1.38
CA SER A 61 3.51 -1.16 0.36
C SER A 61 2.99 -2.58 0.07
N ALA A 62 3.89 -3.56 -0.09
CA ALA A 62 3.51 -4.95 -0.36
C ALA A 62 2.77 -5.55 0.84
N LEU A 63 3.33 -5.40 2.05
CA LEU A 63 2.78 -5.95 3.28
C LEU A 63 1.39 -5.39 3.60
N VAL A 64 1.20 -4.06 3.50
CA VAL A 64 -0.12 -3.47 3.78
C VAL A 64 -1.13 -3.83 2.71
N SER A 65 -0.72 -4.00 1.45
CA SER A 65 -1.63 -4.38 0.36
C SER A 65 -2.20 -5.79 0.55
N THR A 66 -1.38 -6.75 0.98
CA THR A 66 -1.85 -8.10 1.26
C THR A 66 -2.60 -8.15 2.59
N ALA A 67 -2.11 -7.48 3.63
CA ALA A 67 -2.77 -7.42 4.94
C ALA A 67 -4.17 -6.80 4.85
N SER A 68 -4.34 -5.77 4.01
CA SER A 68 -5.63 -5.10 3.79
C SER A 68 -6.69 -5.99 3.15
N ILE A 69 -6.34 -7.18 2.69
CA ILE A 69 -7.30 -8.20 2.22
C ILE A 69 -7.19 -9.52 3.01
N GLY A 70 -6.56 -9.49 4.18
CA GLY A 70 -6.44 -10.63 5.10
C GLY A 70 -5.31 -11.61 4.79
N ARG A 71 -4.37 -11.26 3.90
CA ARG A 71 -3.22 -12.11 3.55
C ARG A 71 -1.96 -11.65 4.28
N LYS A 72 -1.60 -12.37 5.34
CA LYS A 72 -0.43 -12.11 6.20
C LYS A 72 0.56 -13.29 6.27
N ASP A 73 0.25 -14.39 5.58
CA ASP A 73 0.99 -15.67 5.59
C ASP A 73 2.24 -15.64 4.68
N ILE A 74 3.10 -14.63 4.85
CA ILE A 74 4.29 -14.41 4.03
C ILE A 74 5.38 -15.43 4.39
N VAL A 75 5.93 -16.11 3.38
CA VAL A 75 7.03 -17.09 3.50
C VAL A 75 8.30 -16.69 2.73
N ALA A 76 8.20 -15.68 1.86
CA ALA A 76 9.33 -15.16 1.11
C ALA A 76 9.14 -13.70 0.69
N ILE A 77 10.26 -13.00 0.53
CA ILE A 77 10.32 -11.61 0.07
C ILE A 77 11.43 -11.49 -0.97
N LEU A 78 11.10 -10.93 -2.12
CA LEU A 78 12.05 -10.65 -3.21
C LEU A 78 12.06 -9.15 -3.49
N PHE A 79 13.22 -8.58 -3.76
CA PHE A 79 13.34 -7.16 -4.07
C PHE A 79 13.82 -6.93 -5.51
N SER A 80 13.53 -5.77 -6.08
CA SER A 80 13.95 -5.38 -7.44
C SER A 80 15.46 -5.16 -7.64
N GLY A 81 16.30 -5.62 -6.71
CA GLY A 81 17.72 -5.28 -6.56
C GLY A 81 18.21 -5.59 -5.13
N PRO A 82 19.52 -5.50 -4.84
CA PRO A 82 20.10 -5.94 -3.57
C PRO A 82 19.40 -5.38 -2.33
N VAL A 83 19.19 -6.21 -1.31
CA VAL A 83 18.51 -5.81 -0.08
C VAL A 83 19.34 -4.79 0.67
N LYS A 84 18.72 -3.68 1.03
CA LYS A 84 19.31 -2.59 1.80
C LYS A 84 19.22 -2.84 3.30
N GLN A 85 20.05 -2.17 4.09
CA GLN A 85 20.12 -2.40 5.53
C GLN A 85 18.79 -2.09 6.24
N GLU A 86 18.11 -1.01 5.82
CA GLU A 86 16.79 -0.63 6.32
C GLU A 86 15.72 -1.68 6.01
N GLU A 87 15.80 -2.35 4.86
CA GLU A 87 14.88 -3.42 4.47
C GLU A 87 15.10 -4.66 5.36
N LYS A 88 16.36 -5.00 5.68
CA LYS A 88 16.65 -6.10 6.62
C LYS A 88 16.07 -5.85 8.00
N ILE A 89 16.23 -4.63 8.53
CA ILE A 89 15.67 -4.23 9.83
C ILE A 89 14.15 -4.31 9.79
N ALA A 90 13.52 -3.82 8.72
CA ALA A 90 12.07 -3.87 8.55
C ALA A 90 11.55 -5.33 8.54
N ILE A 91 12.21 -6.24 7.82
CA ILE A 91 11.82 -7.66 7.78
C ILE A 91 11.80 -8.29 9.18
N LEU A 92 12.88 -8.09 9.94
CA LEU A 92 13.04 -8.62 11.30
C LEU A 92 11.96 -8.13 12.27
N GLN A 93 11.42 -6.93 12.03
CA GLN A 93 10.45 -6.28 12.91
C GLN A 93 8.99 -6.45 12.45
N THR A 94 8.73 -7.00 11.25
CA THR A 94 7.37 -7.01 10.67
C THR A 94 6.86 -8.39 10.28
N VAL A 95 7.65 -9.22 9.61
CA VAL A 95 7.14 -10.45 8.99
C VAL A 95 7.33 -11.65 9.90
N THR A 96 8.53 -11.84 10.44
CA THR A 96 8.87 -12.82 11.50
C THR A 96 10.41 -12.93 11.58
N PRO A 97 11.00 -13.28 12.74
CA PRO A 97 12.41 -13.72 12.81
C PRO A 97 12.71 -15.02 12.03
N SER A 98 11.74 -15.63 11.35
CA SER A 98 11.91 -16.91 10.61
C SER A 98 12.30 -16.76 9.13
N LEU A 99 12.63 -15.56 8.64
CA LEU A 99 13.12 -15.34 7.28
C LEU A 99 14.63 -15.14 7.27
N ASP A 100 15.33 -15.99 6.51
CA ASP A 100 16.77 -15.84 6.28
C ASP A 100 17.03 -15.14 4.94
N GLN A 101 18.10 -14.36 4.88
CA GLN A 101 18.61 -13.87 3.61
C GLN A 101 19.29 -15.02 2.86
N LEU A 102 18.68 -15.48 1.76
CA LEU A 102 19.16 -16.63 0.98
C LEU A 102 19.90 -16.22 -0.29
N ASP A 103 19.71 -14.97 -0.76
CA ASP A 103 20.45 -14.34 -1.85
C ASP A 103 20.55 -12.81 -1.61
N LYS A 104 21.29 -12.09 -2.46
CA LYS A 104 21.52 -10.64 -2.37
C LYS A 104 20.25 -9.80 -2.32
N ASP A 105 19.15 -10.27 -2.91
CA ASP A 105 17.87 -9.57 -3.04
C ASP A 105 16.67 -10.40 -2.57
N PHE A 106 16.91 -11.52 -1.88
CA PHE A 106 15.89 -12.51 -1.53
C PHE A 106 15.96 -12.99 -0.09
N PHE A 107 14.79 -13.05 0.56
CA PHE A 107 14.55 -13.64 1.86
C PHE A 107 13.54 -14.77 1.74
N GLY A 108 13.77 -15.88 2.44
CA GLY A 108 12.84 -17.01 2.44
C GLY A 108 12.89 -17.76 3.77
N THR A 109 11.80 -18.44 4.10
CA THR A 109 11.73 -19.29 5.30
C THR A 109 12.58 -20.56 5.09
N PRO A 110 13.61 -20.81 5.90
CA PRO A 110 14.46 -22.00 5.76
C PRO A 110 13.66 -23.29 5.89
N GLY A 111 13.88 -24.23 4.96
CA GLY A 111 13.21 -25.54 4.99
C GLY A 111 11.71 -25.51 4.67
N CYS A 112 11.14 -24.34 4.37
CA CYS A 112 9.76 -24.23 3.90
C CYS A 112 9.60 -24.90 2.53
N THR A 113 8.52 -25.66 2.35
CA THR A 113 8.10 -26.12 1.03
C THR A 113 7.18 -25.07 0.45
N TYR A 114 7.43 -24.64 -0.78
CA TYR A 114 6.66 -23.61 -1.44
C TYR A 114 6.37 -23.99 -2.89
N ARG A 115 5.49 -23.23 -3.52
CA ARG A 115 5.23 -23.25 -4.96
C ARG A 115 5.03 -21.81 -5.43
N ILE A 116 5.31 -21.55 -6.70
CA ILE A 116 4.94 -20.27 -7.31
C ILE A 116 3.55 -20.45 -7.92
N GLY A 117 2.59 -19.71 -7.39
CA GLY A 117 1.22 -19.63 -7.87
C GLY A 117 0.96 -18.32 -8.62
N ASN A 118 -0.31 -17.91 -8.62
CA ASN A 118 -0.77 -16.72 -9.35
C ASN A 118 -0.52 -15.44 -8.56
N GLN A 119 -0.43 -14.32 -9.28
CA GLN A 119 -0.49 -13.00 -8.67
C GLN A 119 -1.82 -12.82 -7.94
N LEU A 120 -1.75 -12.30 -6.73
CA LEU A 120 -2.90 -11.96 -5.90
C LEU A 120 -3.70 -10.83 -6.53
N THR A 121 -5.00 -11.03 -6.69
CA THR A 121 -5.93 -9.98 -7.11
C THR A 121 -6.23 -9.06 -5.92
N VAL A 122 -5.48 -7.95 -5.81
CA VAL A 122 -5.62 -6.96 -4.72
C VAL A 122 -6.69 -5.89 -4.99
N GLY A 123 -7.12 -5.75 -6.24
CA GLY A 123 -8.19 -4.84 -6.66
C GLY A 123 -9.41 -5.59 -7.17
N LYS A 124 -10.57 -4.94 -7.16
CA LYS A 124 -11.84 -5.50 -7.65
C LYS A 124 -12.48 -4.57 -8.67
N GLN A 125 -13.10 -5.15 -9.69
CA GLN A 125 -13.73 -4.43 -10.79
C GLN A 125 -15.23 -4.23 -10.53
N PHE A 126 -15.74 -3.03 -10.81
CA PHE A 126 -17.17 -2.77 -10.91
C PHE A 126 -17.63 -2.68 -12.36
N SER A 127 -18.92 -2.94 -12.57
CA SER A 127 -19.58 -2.79 -13.87
C SER A 127 -20.08 -1.37 -14.14
N LYS A 128 -20.14 -0.51 -13.11
CA LYS A 128 -20.59 0.89 -13.18
C LYS A 128 -19.97 1.72 -12.05
N PRO A 129 -19.96 3.06 -12.16
CA PRO A 129 -19.58 3.94 -11.05
C PRO A 129 -20.39 3.63 -9.79
N ILE A 130 -19.72 3.64 -8.63
CA ILE A 130 -20.36 3.43 -7.34
C ILE A 130 -20.86 4.75 -6.76
N ASP A 131 -21.98 4.70 -6.03
CA ASP A 131 -22.45 5.84 -5.25
C ASP A 131 -21.65 5.98 -3.93
N PRO A 132 -21.67 7.17 -3.30
CA PRO A 132 -20.87 7.41 -2.11
C PRO A 132 -21.17 6.50 -0.92
N ASN A 133 -22.43 6.09 -0.73
CA ASN A 133 -22.78 5.20 0.38
C ASN A 133 -22.20 3.80 0.16
N THR A 134 -22.17 3.33 -1.08
CA THR A 134 -21.50 2.07 -1.44
C THR A 134 -20.00 2.15 -1.15
N GLY A 135 -19.34 3.25 -1.53
CA GLY A 135 -17.93 3.48 -1.21
C GLY A 135 -17.64 3.48 0.30
N ILE A 136 -18.47 4.15 1.11
CA ILE A 136 -18.33 4.14 2.58
C ILE A 136 -18.58 2.76 3.18
N ARG A 137 -19.56 1.98 2.69
CA ARG A 137 -19.78 0.60 3.17
C ARG A 137 -18.56 -0.28 2.91
N LEU A 138 -17.92 -0.15 1.75
CA LEU A 138 -16.69 -0.86 1.44
C LEU A 138 -15.54 -0.40 2.35
N ALA A 139 -15.42 0.89 2.64
CA ALA A 139 -14.42 1.42 3.57
C ALA A 139 -14.64 0.92 5.01
N ARG A 140 -15.89 0.75 5.46
CA ARG A 140 -16.20 0.12 6.76
C ARG A 140 -15.72 -1.33 6.82
N HIS A 141 -16.02 -2.10 5.79
CA HIS A 141 -15.55 -3.49 5.69
C HIS A 141 -14.03 -3.57 5.63
N ALA A 142 -13.37 -2.62 4.95
CA ALA A 142 -11.92 -2.53 4.92
C ALA A 142 -11.30 -2.37 6.32
N ALA A 143 -11.98 -1.64 7.21
CA ALA A 143 -11.51 -1.41 8.58
C ALA A 143 -11.46 -2.70 9.42
N GLU A 144 -12.16 -3.76 9.02
CA GLU A 144 -12.11 -5.07 9.69
C GLU A 144 -10.73 -5.75 9.54
N TYR A 145 -9.92 -5.33 8.56
CA TYR A 145 -8.56 -5.82 8.33
C TYR A 145 -7.48 -5.00 9.03
N ALA A 146 -7.86 -3.98 9.80
CA ALA A 146 -6.92 -3.15 10.52
C ALA A 146 -6.13 -3.97 11.56
N ASP A 147 -4.83 -3.67 11.67
CA ASP A 147 -3.94 -4.25 12.67
C ASP A 147 -3.46 -3.13 13.57
N ILE A 148 -4.07 -3.01 14.75
CA ILE A 148 -4.08 -1.77 15.54
C ILE A 148 -3.88 -2.03 17.04
N PRO A 149 -2.81 -2.76 17.44
CA PRO A 149 -2.53 -3.08 18.83
C PRO A 149 -2.38 -1.85 19.73
N GLU A 150 -1.95 -0.69 19.19
CA GLU A 150 -1.62 0.49 20.00
C GLU A 150 -2.81 1.44 20.11
N SER A 151 -3.42 1.82 18.99
CA SER A 151 -4.46 2.86 19.00
C SER A 151 -5.87 2.34 19.26
N ASN A 152 -6.13 1.05 18.97
CA ASN A 152 -7.47 0.48 18.91
C ASN A 152 -8.44 1.30 18.03
N PHE A 153 -7.92 1.98 17.01
CA PHE A 153 -8.63 2.87 16.09
C PHE A 153 -8.67 2.30 14.66
N PRO A 154 -9.69 1.48 14.31
CA PRO A 154 -9.74 0.80 13.02
C PRO A 154 -10.21 1.75 11.93
N VAL A 155 -9.35 1.99 10.95
CA VAL A 155 -9.64 2.81 9.77
C VAL A 155 -9.55 1.93 8.54
N GLY A 156 -10.54 2.06 7.66
CA GLY A 156 -10.55 1.45 6.35
C GLY A 156 -10.69 2.52 5.28
N ALA A 157 -10.07 2.27 4.13
CA ALA A 157 -10.17 3.13 2.97
C ALA A 157 -10.29 2.35 1.67
N ILE A 158 -10.95 2.97 0.69
CA ILE A 158 -11.13 2.45 -0.66
C ILE A 158 -10.69 3.51 -1.65
N ALA A 159 -9.68 3.21 -2.47
CA ALA A 159 -9.30 4.01 -3.62
C ALA A 159 -10.03 3.49 -4.87
N VAL A 160 -10.79 4.33 -5.54
CA VAL A 160 -11.53 4.01 -6.78
C VAL A 160 -10.89 4.74 -7.95
N THR A 161 -10.68 4.04 -9.06
CA THR A 161 -10.08 4.59 -10.28
C THR A 161 -11.10 4.89 -11.36
N ASP A 162 -10.66 5.58 -12.42
CA ASP A 162 -11.51 5.90 -13.56
C ASP A 162 -11.94 4.66 -14.37
N GLU A 163 -11.17 3.57 -14.33
CA GLU A 163 -11.53 2.27 -14.93
C GLU A 163 -12.50 1.46 -14.08
N LEU A 164 -13.13 2.06 -13.07
CA LEU A 164 -14.09 1.41 -12.19
C LEU A 164 -13.48 0.25 -11.38
N GLN A 165 -12.18 0.31 -11.11
CA GLN A 165 -11.51 -0.56 -10.17
C GLN A 165 -11.49 0.06 -8.79
N TYR A 166 -11.45 -0.77 -7.76
CA TYR A 166 -11.17 -0.31 -6.41
C TYR A 166 -10.13 -1.15 -5.70
N PHE A 167 -9.38 -0.48 -4.84
CA PHE A 167 -8.30 -1.03 -4.05
C PHE A 167 -8.55 -0.71 -2.57
N GLN A 168 -8.38 -1.73 -1.74
CA GLN A 168 -8.69 -1.65 -0.32
C GLN A 168 -7.44 -1.39 0.50
N GLY A 169 -7.55 -0.53 1.51
CA GLY A 169 -6.53 -0.29 2.51
C GLY A 169 -7.10 -0.33 3.92
N ALA A 170 -6.33 -0.86 4.87
CA ALA A 170 -6.58 -0.78 6.30
C ALA A 170 -5.35 -0.20 7.00
N ASN A 171 -5.51 0.45 8.16
CA ASN A 171 -4.35 0.90 8.91
C ASN A 171 -3.66 -0.27 9.61
N ILE A 172 -2.33 -0.32 9.48
CA ILE A 172 -1.47 -1.37 10.03
C ILE A 172 -0.41 -0.70 10.89
N GLU A 173 -0.41 -1.03 12.18
CA GLU A 173 0.50 -0.52 13.19
C GLU A 173 1.65 -1.49 13.44
N TYR A 174 2.81 -0.93 13.74
CA TYR A 174 4.00 -1.65 14.13
C TYR A 174 4.56 -0.98 15.39
N PRO A 175 5.32 -1.72 16.23
CA PRO A 175 5.99 -1.12 17.39
C PRO A 175 6.92 0.06 17.02
N ASP A 176 7.46 0.04 15.80
CA ASP A 176 8.12 1.20 15.19
C ASP A 176 7.09 2.10 14.50
N TRP A 177 6.81 3.24 15.13
CA TRP A 177 5.83 4.20 14.67
C TRP A 177 6.14 4.78 13.28
N THR A 178 7.40 4.78 12.85
CA THR A 178 7.81 5.36 11.56
C THR A 178 7.29 4.56 10.37
N ARG A 179 6.96 3.28 10.55
CA ARG A 179 6.46 2.40 9.49
C ARG A 179 4.96 2.20 9.51
N ILE A 180 4.25 2.81 10.45
CA ILE A 180 2.80 2.75 10.53
C ILE A 180 2.20 3.39 9.28
N LEU A 181 1.32 2.65 8.61
CA LEU A 181 0.58 3.13 7.46
C LEU A 181 -0.89 3.26 7.81
N CYS A 182 -1.44 4.44 7.52
CA CYS A 182 -2.86 4.70 7.60
C CYS A 182 -3.58 4.06 6.41
N ALA A 183 -4.87 3.82 6.54
CA ALA A 183 -5.68 3.11 5.56
C ALA A 183 -5.65 3.76 4.16
N GLU A 184 -5.66 5.08 4.07
CA GLU A 184 -5.65 5.80 2.79
C GLU A 184 -4.34 5.60 2.04
N ARG A 185 -3.20 5.71 2.76
CA ARG A 185 -1.89 5.44 2.19
C ARG A 185 -1.75 3.96 1.79
N ALA A 186 -2.34 3.04 2.56
CA ALA A 186 -2.41 1.63 2.18
C ALA A 186 -3.22 1.44 0.88
N ALA A 187 -4.42 2.02 0.77
CA ALA A 187 -5.26 1.92 -0.43
C ALA A 187 -4.57 2.50 -1.68
N ILE A 188 -3.93 3.66 -1.54
CA ILE A 188 -3.10 4.28 -2.59
C ILE A 188 -1.95 3.35 -2.96
N ALA A 189 -1.21 2.83 -1.97
CA ALA A 189 -0.09 1.94 -2.20
C ALA A 189 -0.51 0.66 -2.94
N THR A 190 -1.67 0.10 -2.60
CA THR A 190 -2.25 -1.06 -3.30
C THR A 190 -2.62 -0.72 -4.74
N ALA A 191 -3.29 0.41 -4.98
CA ALA A 191 -3.64 0.85 -6.34
C ALA A 191 -2.40 1.05 -7.22
N MET A 192 -1.39 1.76 -6.71
CA MET A 192 -0.17 2.05 -7.47
C MET A 192 0.65 0.78 -7.75
N SER A 193 0.72 -0.14 -6.78
CA SER A 193 1.42 -1.42 -6.96
C SER A 193 0.76 -2.30 -8.01
N ALA A 194 -0.58 -2.25 -8.09
CA ALA A 194 -1.37 -2.91 -9.12
C ALA A 194 -1.25 -2.24 -10.50
N GLY A 195 -0.60 -1.07 -10.60
CA GLY A 195 -0.48 -0.31 -11.85
C GLY A 195 -1.77 0.40 -12.25
N ALA A 196 -2.60 0.74 -11.26
CA ALA A 196 -3.82 1.46 -11.51
C ALA A 196 -3.54 2.88 -12.05
N SER A 197 -4.49 3.44 -12.79
CA SER A 197 -4.36 4.76 -13.40
C SER A 197 -4.66 5.89 -12.39
N THR A 198 -5.44 6.88 -12.78
CA THR A 198 -5.93 7.96 -11.96
C THR A 198 -6.90 7.46 -10.89
N ILE A 199 -6.56 7.76 -9.63
CA ILE A 199 -7.48 7.61 -8.50
C ILE A 199 -8.50 8.75 -8.59
N ARG A 200 -9.78 8.41 -8.79
CA ARG A 200 -10.88 9.38 -8.89
C ARG A 200 -11.46 9.71 -7.52
N SER A 201 -11.55 8.72 -6.64
CA SER A 201 -12.15 8.92 -5.32
C SER A 201 -11.48 8.06 -4.26
N ILE A 202 -11.38 8.60 -3.06
CA ILE A 202 -11.02 7.85 -1.86
C ILE A 202 -12.17 7.92 -0.86
N TYR A 203 -12.59 6.77 -0.36
CA TYR A 203 -13.59 6.64 0.70
C TYR A 203 -12.89 6.26 1.99
N VAL A 204 -13.19 6.94 3.10
CA VAL A 204 -12.52 6.71 4.39
C VAL A 204 -13.57 6.52 5.49
N SER A 205 -13.41 5.48 6.29
CA SER A 205 -14.27 5.18 7.42
C SER A 205 -13.49 4.70 8.63
N CYS A 206 -13.97 5.07 9.81
CA CYS A 206 -13.62 4.43 11.06
C CYS A 206 -14.91 3.99 11.77
N PRO A 207 -15.17 2.69 11.96
CA PRO A 207 -16.38 2.23 12.66
C PRO A 207 -16.54 2.77 14.08
N LYS A 208 -15.43 3.21 14.72
CA LYS A 208 -15.44 3.79 16.07
C LYS A 208 -15.55 5.32 16.09
N SER A 209 -15.54 5.98 14.93
CA SER A 209 -15.60 7.44 14.86
C SER A 209 -16.23 7.93 13.56
N THR A 210 -17.33 8.66 13.68
CA THR A 210 -18.00 9.35 12.57
C THR A 210 -17.31 10.65 12.17
N ALA A 211 -16.22 11.02 12.86
CA ALA A 211 -15.43 12.22 12.61
C ALA A 211 -14.04 11.89 12.05
N ALA A 212 -13.77 10.63 11.70
CA ALA A 212 -12.51 10.25 11.08
C ALA A 212 -12.27 11.06 9.79
N SER A 213 -11.04 11.52 9.64
CA SER A 213 -10.56 12.22 8.46
C SER A 213 -9.10 11.81 8.21
N PRO A 214 -8.61 11.93 6.97
CA PRO A 214 -7.22 11.65 6.67
C PRO A 214 -6.26 12.46 7.56
N CYS A 215 -5.23 11.80 8.08
CA CYS A 215 -4.17 12.48 8.82
C CYS A 215 -3.32 13.37 7.90
N GLY A 216 -2.48 14.25 8.46
CA GLY A 216 -1.61 15.13 7.69
C GLY A 216 -0.75 14.39 6.66
N ALA A 217 -0.23 13.21 7.03
CA ALA A 217 0.57 12.39 6.12
C ALA A 217 -0.21 11.85 4.92
N CYS A 218 -1.44 11.39 5.15
CA CYS A 218 -2.33 10.94 4.08
C CYS A 218 -2.70 12.09 3.14
N ARG A 219 -2.95 13.28 3.69
CA ARG A 219 -3.29 14.48 2.91
C ARG A 219 -2.13 14.90 1.98
N GLN A 220 -0.89 14.84 2.45
CA GLN A 220 0.29 15.12 1.61
C GLN A 220 0.42 14.11 0.46
N VAL A 221 0.32 12.80 0.76
CA VAL A 221 0.42 11.76 -0.29
C VAL A 221 -0.70 11.91 -1.30
N LEU A 222 -1.95 12.07 -0.84
CA LEU A 222 -3.11 12.37 -1.68
C LEU A 222 -2.87 13.57 -2.59
N TYR A 223 -2.39 14.67 -2.02
CA TYR A 223 -2.14 15.89 -2.78
C TYR A 223 -1.16 15.68 -3.93
N GLU A 224 -0.18 14.80 -3.79
CA GLU A 224 0.81 14.55 -4.83
C GLU A 224 0.41 13.48 -5.84
N VAL A 225 -0.18 12.39 -5.38
CA VAL A 225 -0.50 11.23 -6.24
C VAL A 225 -1.91 11.29 -6.82
N ALA A 226 -2.81 12.04 -6.20
CA ALA A 226 -4.24 12.06 -6.49
C ALA A 226 -4.89 13.46 -6.25
N PRO A 227 -4.34 14.54 -6.84
CA PRO A 227 -4.74 15.92 -6.54
C PRO A 227 -6.19 16.25 -6.92
N GLU A 228 -6.72 15.60 -7.95
CA GLU A 228 -8.07 15.85 -8.49
C GLU A 228 -9.14 14.94 -7.89
N SER A 229 -8.77 14.06 -6.95
CA SER A 229 -9.70 13.10 -6.37
C SER A 229 -10.70 13.74 -5.42
N ASP A 230 -11.88 13.12 -5.37
CA ASP A 230 -12.85 13.33 -4.30
C ASP A 230 -12.52 12.46 -3.09
N VAL A 231 -12.52 13.03 -1.90
CA VAL A 231 -12.33 12.29 -0.66
C VAL A 231 -13.63 12.32 0.15
N TRP A 232 -14.19 11.14 0.36
CA TRP A 232 -15.48 10.92 1.01
C TRP A 232 -15.26 10.42 2.43
N PHE A 233 -15.78 11.16 3.40
CA PHE A 233 -15.66 10.80 4.80
C PHE A 233 -16.97 10.20 5.29
N ASP A 234 -16.84 9.11 6.05
CA ASP A 234 -17.95 8.53 6.77
C ASP A 234 -18.53 9.50 7.80
N ARG A 235 -19.86 9.52 7.91
CA ARG A 235 -20.65 10.31 8.88
C ARG A 235 -21.64 9.45 9.65
N GLY A 236 -21.34 8.16 9.80
CA GLY A 236 -22.20 7.19 10.47
C GLY A 236 -23.48 6.99 9.68
N ASN A 237 -24.62 7.35 10.28
CA ASN A 237 -25.92 7.21 9.63
C ASN A 237 -26.30 8.42 8.75
N GLN A 238 -25.48 9.46 8.72
CA GLN A 238 -25.69 10.63 7.86
C GLN A 238 -25.05 10.42 6.49
N ALA A 239 -25.45 11.24 5.52
CA ALA A 239 -24.86 11.24 4.20
C ALA A 239 -23.33 11.46 4.26
N PRO A 240 -22.53 10.72 3.46
CA PRO A 240 -21.08 10.93 3.39
C PRO A 240 -20.73 12.37 3.00
N LYS A 241 -19.67 12.92 3.60
CA LYS A 241 -19.20 14.27 3.28
C LYS A 241 -18.06 14.20 2.28
N CYS A 242 -18.18 14.93 1.17
CA CYS A 242 -17.14 15.02 0.14
C CYS A 242 -16.27 16.27 0.32
N PHE A 243 -14.98 16.13 0.03
CA PHE A 243 -14.02 17.21 -0.15
C PHE A 243 -13.16 16.93 -1.38
N ARG A 244 -12.63 17.95 -2.04
CA ARG A 244 -11.53 17.73 -2.99
C ARG A 244 -10.23 17.52 -2.22
N THR A 245 -9.35 16.66 -2.73
CA THR A 245 -8.01 16.44 -2.16
C THR A 245 -7.29 17.76 -1.86
N LYS A 246 -7.29 18.71 -2.80
CA LYS A 246 -6.63 20.01 -2.67
C LYS A 246 -7.15 20.87 -1.50
N ASP A 247 -8.40 20.66 -1.07
CA ASP A 247 -9.00 21.43 0.02
C ASP A 247 -8.64 20.85 1.40
N LEU A 248 -8.07 19.64 1.43
CA LEU A 248 -7.69 18.98 2.69
C LEU A 248 -6.32 19.42 3.20
N LEU A 249 -5.47 19.98 2.34
CA LEU A 249 -4.15 20.47 2.72
C LEU A 249 -3.96 21.89 2.15
N PRO A 250 -4.49 22.93 2.82
CA PRO A 250 -4.30 24.30 2.37
C PRO A 250 -2.81 24.64 2.34
N GLU A 251 -2.41 25.42 1.34
CA GLU A 251 -1.01 25.83 1.12
C GLU A 251 -0.02 24.66 0.99
N ALA A 252 -0.51 23.52 0.49
CA ALA A 252 0.32 22.36 0.22
C ALA A 252 1.45 22.71 -0.76
N PHE A 253 2.66 22.32 -0.38
CA PHE A 253 3.85 22.50 -1.21
C PHE A 253 4.16 21.22 -1.99
N ARG A 254 4.82 21.41 -3.13
CA ARG A 254 5.56 20.38 -3.85
C ARG A 254 6.95 20.93 -4.08
N LEU A 255 7.96 20.07 -4.00
CA LEU A 255 9.28 20.47 -4.45
C LEU A 255 9.29 20.50 -5.97
N THR A 256 9.92 21.51 -6.55
CA THR A 256 10.21 21.55 -7.98
C THR A 256 11.10 20.37 -8.31
N ASN A 257 10.65 19.54 -9.26
CA ASN A 257 11.33 18.30 -9.59
C ASN A 257 12.69 18.61 -10.26
N PRO A 258 13.83 18.18 -9.70
CA PRO A 258 15.13 18.38 -10.36
C PRO A 258 15.32 17.48 -11.60
N HIS A 259 14.45 16.48 -11.82
CA HIS A 259 14.55 15.44 -12.85
C HIS A 259 13.38 15.38 -13.84
N ARG A 260 12.33 16.19 -13.68
CA ARG A 260 11.35 16.51 -14.73
C ARG A 260 11.33 18.02 -14.90
N ALA A 261 11.69 18.50 -16.09
CA ALA A 261 11.26 19.82 -16.51
C ALA A 261 9.73 19.88 -16.36
N SER A 262 9.21 20.96 -15.78
CA SER A 262 7.76 21.21 -15.66
C SER A 262 7.07 20.96 -17.00
N PRO A 263 5.82 20.45 -17.00
CA PRO A 263 5.02 20.43 -18.22
C PRO A 263 4.84 21.84 -18.80
#